data_AF-A0AAP0EZM9-F1
#
_entry.id   AF-A0AAP0EZM9-F1
#
_cell.length_a   1.000
_cell.length_b   1.000
_cell.length_c   1.000
_cell.angle_alpha   90.00
_cell.angle_beta   90.00
_cell.angle_gamma   90.00
#
_symmetry.space_group_name_H-M   'P 1'
#
loop_
_entity.id
_entity.type
_entity.pdbx_description
1 polymer ?
#
loop_
_entity_poly.entity_id
_entity_poly.type
_entity_poly.pdbx_seq_one_letter_code
_entity_poly.pdbx_strand_id
1 'polypeptide(L)'
;MVTISLNLQLPHKGLHLLHLDFSLGFLIQRGLHSRNKKAMEFIAKGWNALQEIDRVIDYTEPTDARLHPYYRTAKESFELAMEVDNSNTHARYWLGRMHMKYQFPGACKPIGAALLVEAADMGDPDAQYELGCRLRVENEEVQSDQQAFYYLEKAVDQLHPGASYLLGAVYLTGDCVKRDIPSALWCFQKAAEKGHAGAAVAYGSLLLKGPCRLDGCRPSLEGIMDGTAINSCYVRKGAEVPEEWTKSKRGSKSNKLMKKRVKSVESPVEIAKNMFEKAVEAGCDLGLRWLERLEDEKKLQAAGAD
;
A
#
# COMPACT_ATOMS: atom_id res chain seq x y z
N MET A 1 -18.55 -39.10 33.72
CA MET A 1 -17.75 -39.88 34.68
C MET A 1 -16.39 -40.18 34.07
N VAL A 2 -15.38 -39.36 34.34
CA VAL A 2 -13.97 -39.78 34.54
C VAL A 2 -13.41 -38.79 35.55
N THR A 3 -13.44 -39.18 36.82
CA THR A 3 -12.84 -38.46 37.95
C THR A 3 -11.40 -38.92 38.09
N ILE A 4 -10.44 -38.02 37.88
CA ILE A 4 -9.05 -38.22 38.31
C ILE A 4 -8.84 -37.28 39.50
N SER A 5 -8.82 -37.88 40.69
CA SER A 5 -8.48 -37.22 41.95
C SER A 5 -6.97 -37.05 42.04
N LEU A 6 -6.47 -35.82 42.11
CA LEU A 6 -5.14 -35.54 42.62
C LEU A 6 -5.27 -34.71 43.90
N ASN A 7 -4.98 -35.38 45.02
CA ASN A 7 -4.77 -34.80 46.34
C ASN A 7 -3.43 -34.06 46.33
N LEU A 8 -3.44 -32.74 46.49
CA LEU A 8 -2.27 -31.98 46.92
C LEU A 8 -2.72 -30.88 47.89
N GLN A 9 -2.41 -31.12 49.17
CA GLN A 9 -2.63 -30.22 50.28
C GLN A 9 -1.37 -29.36 50.45
N LEU A 10 -1.42 -28.06 50.13
CA LEU A 10 -0.51 -27.07 50.74
C LEU A 10 -1.20 -25.68 50.88
N PRO A 11 -0.81 -24.87 51.89
CA PRO A 11 -1.72 -23.93 52.53
C PRO A 11 -1.56 -22.46 52.10
N HIS A 12 -2.66 -21.75 52.33
CA HIS A 12 -2.81 -20.33 52.68
C HIS A 12 -2.35 -19.20 51.72
N LYS A 13 -3.40 -18.54 51.18
CA LYS A 13 -3.63 -17.08 51.18
C LYS A 13 -2.60 -16.22 50.43
N GLY A 14 -2.75 -16.16 49.10
CA GLY A 14 -2.07 -15.16 48.26
C GLY A 14 -2.40 -15.21 46.75
N LEU A 15 -2.95 -16.32 46.24
CA LEU A 15 -3.11 -16.55 44.80
C LEU A 15 -4.48 -16.23 44.17
N HIS A 16 -5.46 -15.78 44.96
CA HIS A 16 -6.82 -15.61 44.43
C HIS A 16 -7.01 -14.38 43.52
N LEU A 17 -6.14 -13.36 43.55
CA LEU A 17 -6.23 -12.23 42.60
C LEU A 17 -5.55 -12.51 41.25
N LEU A 18 -4.38 -13.18 41.24
CA LEU A 18 -3.62 -13.41 40.01
C LEU A 18 -4.24 -14.45 39.07
N HIS A 19 -5.02 -15.41 39.62
CA HIS A 19 -5.73 -16.38 38.79
C HIS A 19 -6.96 -15.79 38.09
N LEU A 20 -7.59 -14.78 38.69
CA LEU A 20 -8.71 -14.02 38.11
C LEU A 20 -8.24 -13.16 36.94
N ASP A 21 -7.07 -12.50 37.06
CA ASP A 21 -6.49 -11.70 35.96
C ASP A 21 -6.05 -12.55 34.76
N PHE A 22 -5.52 -13.76 34.99
CA PHE A 22 -5.12 -14.66 33.89
C PHE A 22 -6.33 -15.26 33.16
N SER A 23 -7.40 -15.61 33.89
CA SER A 23 -8.63 -16.13 33.30
C SER A 23 -9.49 -15.03 32.66
N LEU A 24 -9.53 -13.81 33.22
CA LEU A 24 -10.10 -12.63 32.54
C LEU A 24 -9.32 -12.30 31.27
N GLY A 25 -7.98 -12.24 31.31
CA GLY A 25 -7.16 -11.97 30.14
C GLY A 25 -7.38 -12.98 29.01
N PHE A 26 -7.52 -14.26 29.35
CA PHE A 26 -7.78 -15.32 28.39
C PHE A 26 -9.22 -15.30 27.82
N LEU A 27 -10.22 -14.97 28.65
CA LEU A 27 -11.61 -14.77 28.20
C LEU A 27 -11.76 -13.51 27.34
N ILE A 28 -11.06 -12.42 27.68
CA ILE A 28 -10.99 -11.18 26.91
C ILE A 28 -10.32 -11.45 25.55
N GLN A 29 -9.21 -12.20 25.50
CA GLN A 29 -8.56 -12.58 24.25
C GLN A 29 -9.45 -13.47 23.36
N ARG A 30 -10.20 -14.43 23.92
CA ARG A 30 -11.16 -15.23 23.14
C ARG A 30 -12.34 -14.41 22.64
N GLY A 31 -12.84 -13.47 23.46
CA GLY A 31 -13.85 -12.50 23.08
C GLY A 31 -13.39 -11.60 21.93
N LEU A 32 -12.20 -11.00 22.04
CA LEU A 32 -11.54 -10.20 21.00
C LEU A 32 -11.35 -11.01 19.71
N HIS A 33 -10.85 -12.24 19.81
CA HIS A 33 -10.67 -13.10 18.63
C HIS A 33 -12.00 -13.41 17.93
N SER A 34 -13.07 -13.63 18.69
CA SER A 34 -14.41 -13.86 18.12
C SER A 34 -15.03 -12.61 17.47
N ARG A 35 -14.77 -11.42 18.02
CA ARG A 35 -15.25 -10.13 17.48
C ARG A 35 -14.50 -9.79 16.20
N ASN A 36 -13.18 -9.94 16.20
CA ASN A 36 -12.35 -9.70 15.03
C ASN A 36 -12.73 -10.64 13.89
N LYS A 37 -13.04 -11.91 14.18
CA LYS A 37 -13.52 -12.85 13.16
C LYS A 37 -14.83 -12.39 12.51
N LYS A 38 -15.84 -12.01 13.31
CA LYS A 38 -17.12 -11.51 12.78
C LYS A 38 -16.95 -10.21 11.99
N ALA A 39 -16.13 -9.28 12.47
CA ALA A 39 -15.82 -8.05 11.75
C ALA A 39 -15.18 -8.35 10.38
N MET A 40 -14.24 -9.29 10.31
CA MET A 40 -13.62 -9.71 9.06
C MET A 40 -14.59 -10.41 8.10
N GLU A 41 -15.56 -11.18 8.60
CA GLU A 41 -16.63 -11.78 7.77
C GLU A 41 -17.49 -10.69 7.11
N PHE A 42 -17.84 -9.64 7.85
CA PHE A 42 -18.57 -8.50 7.30
C PHE A 42 -17.73 -7.72 6.28
N ILE A 43 -16.47 -7.46 6.57
CA ILE A 43 -15.55 -6.81 5.62
C ILE A 43 -15.46 -7.61 4.32
N ALA A 44 -15.28 -8.94 4.41
CA ALA A 44 -15.20 -9.80 3.24
C ALA A 44 -16.49 -9.75 2.41
N LYS A 45 -17.66 -9.76 3.07
CA LYS A 45 -18.96 -9.60 2.40
C LYS A 45 -19.06 -8.25 1.69
N GLY A 46 -18.63 -7.17 2.34
CA GLY A 46 -18.64 -5.83 1.76
C GLY A 46 -17.70 -5.70 0.56
N TRP A 47 -16.49 -6.27 0.68
CA TRP A 47 -15.50 -6.28 -0.40
C TRP A 47 -15.97 -7.09 -1.61
N ASN A 48 -16.57 -8.27 -1.41
CA ASN A 48 -17.14 -9.06 -2.51
C ASN A 48 -18.21 -8.27 -3.28
N ALA A 49 -19.08 -7.52 -2.56
CA ALA A 49 -20.07 -6.67 -3.20
C ALA A 49 -19.43 -5.53 -4.00
N LEU A 50 -18.37 -4.89 -3.47
CA LEU A 50 -17.59 -3.90 -4.22
C LEU A 50 -16.89 -4.49 -5.44
N GLN A 51 -16.40 -5.73 -5.37
CA GLN A 51 -15.75 -6.39 -6.48
C GLN A 51 -16.73 -6.64 -7.64
N GLU A 52 -17.97 -7.03 -7.34
CA GLU A 52 -19.01 -7.14 -8.37
C GLU A 52 -19.34 -5.78 -9.00
N ILE A 53 -19.32 -4.70 -8.21
CA ILE A 53 -19.48 -3.34 -8.75
C ILE A 53 -18.31 -2.99 -9.68
N ASP A 54 -17.06 -3.16 -9.22
CA ASP A 54 -15.85 -2.78 -9.96
C ASP A 54 -15.71 -3.54 -11.29
N ARG A 55 -16.31 -4.74 -11.43
CA ARG A 55 -16.33 -5.49 -12.69
C ARG A 55 -17.17 -4.82 -13.79
N VAL A 56 -18.18 -4.04 -13.42
CA VAL A 56 -19.20 -3.55 -14.35
C VAL A 56 -19.22 -2.02 -14.40
N ILE A 57 -18.61 -1.34 -13.44
CA ILE A 57 -18.68 0.12 -13.29
C ILE A 57 -18.17 0.89 -14.51
N ASP A 58 -17.16 0.37 -15.22
CA ASP A 58 -16.60 1.01 -16.42
C ASP A 58 -17.54 0.95 -17.63
N TYR A 59 -18.52 0.05 -17.62
CA TYR A 59 -19.44 -0.20 -18.73
C TYR A 59 -20.89 0.22 -18.43
N THR A 60 -21.17 0.72 -17.23
CA THR A 60 -22.51 1.07 -16.76
C THR A 60 -22.60 2.53 -16.41
N GLU A 61 -23.82 3.08 -16.47
CA GLU A 61 -24.06 4.43 -15.99
C GLU A 61 -23.80 4.48 -14.47
N PRO A 62 -23.11 5.51 -13.95
CA PRO A 62 -22.77 5.61 -12.53
C PRO A 62 -23.98 5.52 -11.58
N THR A 63 -25.17 5.86 -12.08
CA THR A 63 -26.43 5.87 -11.33
C THR A 63 -27.34 4.67 -11.63
N ASP A 64 -26.82 3.60 -12.24
CA ASP A 64 -27.63 2.42 -12.57
C ASP A 64 -28.27 1.80 -11.31
N ALA A 65 -29.60 1.70 -11.33
CA ALA A 65 -30.42 1.10 -10.29
C ALA A 65 -30.00 -0.34 -9.94
N ARG A 66 -29.44 -1.09 -10.90
CA ARG A 66 -29.01 -2.49 -10.71
C ARG A 66 -27.85 -2.63 -9.74
N LEU A 67 -27.01 -1.61 -9.59
CA LEU A 67 -25.87 -1.61 -8.67
C LEU A 67 -26.27 -1.25 -7.24
N HIS A 68 -27.46 -0.67 -7.04
CA HIS A 68 -27.92 -0.20 -5.74
C HIS A 68 -27.97 -1.29 -4.65
N PRO A 69 -28.40 -2.54 -4.92
CA PRO A 69 -28.33 -3.62 -3.93
C PRO A 69 -26.91 -3.95 -3.49
N TYR A 70 -25.93 -3.88 -4.40
CA TYR A 70 -24.52 -4.12 -4.08
C TYR A 70 -23.94 -2.99 -3.25
N TYR A 71 -24.23 -1.73 -3.60
CA TYR A 71 -23.81 -0.59 -2.79
C TYR A 71 -24.41 -0.64 -1.38
N ARG A 72 -25.71 -0.97 -1.27
CA ARG A 72 -26.37 -1.13 0.02
C ARG A 72 -25.70 -2.25 0.84
N THR A 73 -25.50 -3.42 0.24
CA THR A 73 -24.89 -4.57 0.91
C THR A 73 -23.47 -4.24 1.39
N ALA A 74 -22.67 -3.58 0.56
CA ALA A 74 -21.33 -3.16 0.92
C ALA A 74 -21.35 -2.19 2.10
N LYS A 75 -22.22 -1.17 2.05
CA LYS A 75 -22.31 -0.11 3.07
C LYS A 75 -22.71 -0.71 4.41
N GLU A 76 -23.81 -1.45 4.44
CA GLU A 76 -24.31 -2.12 5.64
C GLU A 76 -23.27 -3.07 6.23
N SER A 77 -22.54 -3.80 5.39
CA SER A 77 -21.50 -4.72 5.88
C SER A 77 -20.34 -3.98 6.53
N PHE A 78 -19.86 -2.87 5.95
CA PHE A 78 -18.79 -2.09 6.59
C PHE A 78 -19.25 -1.38 7.86
N GLU A 79 -20.49 -0.87 7.91
CA GLU A 79 -21.09 -0.30 9.12
C GLU A 79 -21.19 -1.34 10.23
N LEU A 80 -21.71 -2.54 9.94
CA LEU A 80 -21.76 -3.65 10.88
C LEU A 80 -20.37 -4.09 11.37
N ALA A 81 -19.37 -4.07 10.49
CA ALA A 81 -17.99 -4.37 10.88
C ALA A 81 -17.47 -3.35 11.92
N MET A 82 -17.76 -2.06 11.73
CA MET A 82 -17.40 -1.00 12.67
C MET A 82 -18.18 -1.08 13.99
N GLU A 83 -19.44 -1.52 13.97
CA GLU A 83 -20.23 -1.75 15.18
C GLU A 83 -19.66 -2.90 16.02
N VAL A 84 -19.22 -3.98 15.38
CA VAL A 84 -18.63 -5.14 16.06
C VAL A 84 -17.26 -4.80 16.64
N ASP A 85 -16.44 -4.12 15.83
CA ASP A 85 -15.08 -3.72 16.17
C ASP A 85 -14.75 -2.32 15.62
N ASN A 86 -14.98 -1.31 16.45
CA ASN A 86 -14.69 0.09 16.10
C ASN A 86 -13.19 0.38 15.96
N SER A 87 -12.31 -0.52 16.44
CA SER A 87 -10.86 -0.39 16.26
C SER A 87 -10.40 -0.87 14.88
N ASN A 88 -11.29 -1.50 14.10
CA ASN A 88 -10.98 -1.99 12.78
C ASN A 88 -10.81 -0.83 11.79
N THR A 89 -9.56 -0.54 11.47
CA THR A 89 -9.20 0.57 10.58
C THR A 89 -9.61 0.30 9.13
N HIS A 90 -9.59 -0.98 8.72
CA HIS A 90 -9.84 -1.39 7.35
C HIS A 90 -11.31 -1.23 6.95
N ALA A 91 -12.25 -1.59 7.83
CA ALA A 91 -13.68 -1.34 7.59
C ALA A 91 -13.96 0.16 7.40
N ARG A 92 -13.33 0.99 8.23
CA ARG A 92 -13.47 2.45 8.19
C ARG A 92 -12.89 3.03 6.91
N TYR A 93 -11.72 2.55 6.49
CA TYR A 93 -11.11 2.87 5.21
C TYR A 93 -12.05 2.54 4.04
N TRP A 94 -12.59 1.32 3.97
CA TRP A 94 -13.46 0.92 2.87
C TRP A 94 -14.77 1.70 2.82
N LEU A 95 -15.36 2.00 3.98
CA LEU A 95 -16.55 2.85 4.06
C LEU A 95 -16.24 4.27 3.58
N GLY A 96 -15.11 4.84 4.00
CA GLY A 96 -14.62 6.14 3.55
C GLY A 96 -14.36 6.19 2.05
N ARG A 97 -13.59 5.22 1.53
CA ARG A 97 -13.30 5.05 0.10
C ARG A 97 -14.57 4.90 -0.70
N MET A 98 -15.56 4.16 -0.19
CA MET A 98 -16.82 3.96 -0.90
C MET A 98 -17.54 5.30 -1.13
N HIS A 99 -17.67 6.11 -0.08
CA HIS A 99 -18.29 7.43 -0.14
C HIS A 99 -17.56 8.42 -1.07
N MET A 100 -16.25 8.23 -1.27
CA MET A 100 -15.43 9.07 -2.14
C MET A 100 -15.43 8.62 -3.61
N LYS A 101 -15.35 7.30 -3.86
CA LYS A 101 -15.20 6.72 -5.20
C LYS A 101 -16.55 6.52 -5.90
N TYR A 102 -17.53 5.97 -5.21
CA TYR A 102 -18.78 5.53 -5.83
C TYR A 102 -19.91 6.54 -5.64
N GLN A 103 -20.77 6.66 -6.65
CA GLN A 103 -21.90 7.57 -6.64
C GLN A 103 -23.21 6.79 -6.45
N PHE A 104 -23.57 6.56 -5.20
CA PHE A 104 -24.79 5.83 -4.83
C PHE A 104 -25.74 6.72 -4.00
N PRO A 105 -27.04 6.38 -3.91
CA PRO A 105 -27.97 7.15 -3.07
C PRO A 105 -27.52 7.18 -1.60
N GLY A 106 -27.28 8.39 -1.07
CA GLY A 106 -26.74 8.58 0.27
C GLY A 106 -25.21 8.60 0.34
N ALA A 107 -24.51 8.65 -0.79
CA ALA A 107 -23.08 8.95 -0.82
C ALA A 107 -22.83 10.41 -0.39
N CYS A 108 -21.90 10.62 0.53
CA CYS A 108 -21.53 11.94 1.03
C CYS A 108 -20.00 12.04 1.10
N LYS A 109 -19.41 12.81 0.18
CA LYS A 109 -17.95 12.99 0.09
C LYS A 109 -17.34 13.53 1.39
N PRO A 110 -17.93 14.53 2.08
CA PRO A 110 -17.41 14.99 3.38
C PRO A 110 -17.32 13.89 4.43
N ILE A 111 -18.33 13.01 4.52
CA ILE A 111 -18.30 11.87 5.44
C ILE A 111 -17.20 10.89 5.03
N GLY A 112 -17.06 10.62 3.73
CA GLY A 112 -16.00 9.78 3.19
C GLY A 112 -14.60 10.29 3.54
N ALA A 113 -14.37 11.60 3.39
CA ALA A 113 -13.12 12.25 3.74
C ALA A 113 -12.83 12.18 5.25
N ALA A 114 -13.83 12.43 6.11
CA ALA A 114 -13.68 12.33 7.56
C ALA A 114 -13.30 10.89 8.00
N LEU A 115 -13.98 9.89 7.46
CA LEU A 115 -13.67 8.48 7.73
C LEU A 115 -12.27 8.08 7.25
N LEU A 116 -11.82 8.63 6.12
CA LEU A 116 -10.48 8.39 5.58
C LEU A 116 -9.40 8.97 6.50
N VAL A 117 -9.59 10.20 7.00
CA VAL A 117 -8.68 10.85 7.95
C VAL A 117 -8.63 10.05 9.25
N GLU A 118 -9.78 9.66 9.81
CA GLU A 118 -9.83 8.82 11.01
C GLU A 118 -9.09 7.49 10.80
N ALA A 119 -9.30 6.81 9.67
CA ALA A 119 -8.60 5.57 9.36
C ALA A 119 -7.07 5.76 9.23
N ALA A 120 -6.63 6.85 8.58
CA ALA A 120 -5.22 7.17 8.43
C ALA A 120 -4.54 7.48 9.77
N ASP A 121 -5.23 8.21 10.66
CA ASP A 121 -4.75 8.56 12.00
C ASP A 121 -4.68 7.35 12.93
N MET A 122 -5.59 6.39 12.77
CA MET A 122 -5.51 5.09 13.46
C MET A 122 -4.42 4.17 12.92
N GLY A 123 -3.78 4.52 11.80
CA GLY A 123 -2.63 3.80 11.28
C GLY A 123 -2.91 2.92 10.07
N ASP A 124 -4.05 3.04 9.40
CA ASP A 124 -4.33 2.23 8.21
C ASP A 124 -3.40 2.59 7.04
N PRO A 125 -2.61 1.64 6.49
CA PRO A 125 -1.65 1.95 5.43
C PRO A 125 -2.34 2.32 4.11
N ASP A 126 -3.49 1.74 3.82
CA ASP A 126 -4.25 2.02 2.60
C ASP A 126 -4.88 3.42 2.69
N ALA A 127 -5.46 3.78 3.85
CA ALA A 127 -6.00 5.11 4.09
C ALA A 127 -4.91 6.20 4.07
N GLN A 128 -3.74 5.94 4.66
CA GLN A 128 -2.60 6.87 4.63
C GLN A 128 -2.12 7.12 3.20
N TYR A 129 -2.02 6.07 2.38
CA TYR A 129 -1.67 6.21 0.98
C TYR A 129 -2.72 6.99 0.19
N GLU A 130 -3.99 6.66 0.35
CA GLU A 130 -5.10 7.28 -0.36
C GLU A 130 -5.26 8.76 0.03
N LEU A 131 -5.11 9.09 1.31
CA LEU A 131 -5.13 10.47 1.82
C LEU A 131 -3.93 11.27 1.29
N GLY A 132 -2.73 10.67 1.30
CA GLY A 132 -1.54 11.29 0.71
C GLY A 132 -1.68 11.57 -0.78
N CYS A 133 -2.29 10.65 -1.54
CA CYS A 133 -2.63 10.87 -2.94
C CYS A 133 -3.62 12.02 -3.13
N ARG A 134 -4.69 12.06 -2.34
CA ARG A 134 -5.71 13.13 -2.43
C ARG A 134 -5.15 14.50 -2.09
N LEU A 135 -4.38 14.62 -1.01
CA LEU A 135 -3.75 15.88 -0.62
C LEU A 135 -2.82 16.45 -1.70
N ARG A 136 -2.21 15.60 -2.53
CA ARG A 136 -1.40 16.02 -3.69
C ARG A 136 -2.22 16.45 -4.91
N VAL A 137 -3.45 15.94 -5.05
CA VAL A 137 -4.32 16.22 -6.20
C VAL A 137 -5.23 17.41 -5.94
N GLU A 138 -5.80 17.50 -4.74
CA GLU A 138 -6.85 18.46 -4.40
C GLU A 138 -6.31 19.83 -4.00
N ASN A 139 -5.05 19.92 -3.53
CA ASN A 139 -4.49 21.15 -2.99
C ASN A 139 -3.28 21.63 -3.81
N GLU A 140 -3.29 22.91 -4.17
CA GLU A 140 -2.22 23.56 -4.95
C GLU A 140 -1.15 24.21 -4.06
N GLU A 141 -1.28 24.08 -2.73
CA GLU A 141 -0.45 24.78 -1.75
C GLU A 141 0.67 23.89 -1.18
N VAL A 142 1.85 24.49 -0.99
CA VAL A 142 3.08 23.84 -0.47
C VAL A 142 2.88 23.14 0.89
N GLN A 143 1.97 23.65 1.72
CA GLN A 143 1.67 23.07 3.03
C GLN A 143 0.93 21.72 2.92
N SER A 144 0.12 21.55 1.87
CA SER A 144 -0.58 20.29 1.63
C SER A 144 0.37 19.19 1.16
N ASP A 145 1.38 19.55 0.35
CA ASP A 145 2.39 18.59 -0.08
C ASP A 145 3.17 18.02 1.11
N GLN A 146 3.46 18.84 2.12
CA GLN A 146 4.13 18.39 3.35
C GLN A 146 3.28 17.37 4.13
N GLN A 147 1.99 17.66 4.29
CA GLN A 147 1.06 16.73 4.93
C GLN A 147 0.90 15.43 4.12
N ALA A 148 0.85 15.53 2.79
CA ALA A 148 0.82 14.37 1.92
C ALA A 148 2.05 13.48 2.10
N PHE A 149 3.26 14.07 2.13
CA PHE A 149 4.50 13.33 2.37
C PHE A 149 4.50 12.65 3.73
N TYR A 150 4.03 13.32 4.77
CA TYR A 150 3.94 12.73 6.11
C TYR A 150 3.09 11.45 6.12
N TYR A 151 1.91 11.46 5.49
CA TYR A 151 1.07 10.27 5.40
C TYR A 151 1.68 9.20 4.50
N LEU A 152 2.31 9.57 3.38
CA LEU A 152 3.00 8.63 2.50
C LEU A 152 4.20 7.95 3.18
N GLU A 153 5.00 8.69 3.96
CA GLU A 153 6.11 8.10 4.72
C GLU A 153 5.62 7.09 5.75
N LYS A 154 4.53 7.38 6.47
CA LYS A 154 3.91 6.39 7.38
C LYS A 154 3.46 5.13 6.65
N ALA A 155 2.86 5.27 5.47
CA ALA A 155 2.45 4.12 4.66
C ALA A 155 3.67 3.32 4.18
N VAL A 156 4.79 3.98 3.84
CA VAL A 156 6.06 3.32 3.49
C VAL A 156 6.67 2.58 4.67
N ASP A 157 6.62 3.14 5.87
CA ASP A 157 7.10 2.47 7.09
C ASP A 157 6.32 1.18 7.37
N GLN A 158 5.06 1.12 6.94
CA GLN A 158 4.21 -0.07 6.96
C GLN A 158 4.37 -0.98 5.72
N LEU A 159 5.33 -0.69 4.84
CA LEU A 159 5.62 -1.43 3.61
C LEU A 159 4.47 -1.43 2.58
N HIS A 160 3.67 -0.36 2.54
CA HIS A 160 2.63 -0.20 1.53
C HIS A 160 3.27 -0.04 0.13
N PRO A 161 2.94 -0.91 -0.85
CA PRO A 161 3.62 -0.96 -2.15
C PRO A 161 3.38 0.30 -2.99
N GLY A 162 2.15 0.80 -3.04
CA GLY A 162 1.82 2.01 -3.81
C GLY A 162 2.47 3.28 -3.23
N ALA A 163 2.56 3.36 -1.89
CA ALA A 163 3.21 4.49 -1.22
C ALA A 163 4.72 4.47 -1.45
N SER A 164 5.33 3.28 -1.40
CA SER A 164 6.75 3.08 -1.67
C SER A 164 7.09 3.43 -3.11
N TYR A 165 6.22 3.07 -4.06
CA TYR A 165 6.35 3.48 -5.45
C TYR A 165 6.28 5.00 -5.63
N LEU A 166 5.26 5.64 -5.05
CA LEU A 166 5.06 7.10 -5.13
C LEU A 166 6.22 7.88 -4.54
N LEU A 167 6.69 7.48 -3.35
CA LEU A 167 7.83 8.12 -2.70
C LEU A 167 9.14 7.89 -3.50
N GLY A 168 9.33 6.69 -4.06
CA GLY A 168 10.48 6.40 -4.93
C GLY A 168 10.49 7.26 -6.20
N ALA A 169 9.33 7.47 -6.80
CA ALA A 169 9.18 8.32 -7.97
C ALA A 169 9.44 9.80 -7.65
N VAL A 170 9.00 10.29 -6.49
CA VAL A 170 9.33 11.64 -6.00
C VAL A 170 10.85 11.81 -5.84
N TYR A 171 11.54 10.86 -5.19
CA TYR A 171 12.99 10.93 -5.03
C TYR A 171 13.73 10.88 -6.37
N LEU A 172 13.15 10.22 -7.37
CA LEU A 172 13.72 10.14 -8.71
C LEU A 172 13.58 11.46 -9.49
N THR A 173 12.39 12.08 -9.46
CA THR A 173 12.11 13.33 -10.18
C THR A 173 12.69 14.55 -9.48
N GLY A 174 12.83 14.48 -8.15
CA GLY A 174 13.18 15.63 -7.33
C GLY A 174 12.02 16.63 -7.17
N ASP A 175 10.77 16.17 -7.35
CA ASP A 175 9.60 17.02 -7.17
C ASP A 175 9.39 17.25 -5.67
N CYS A 176 9.49 18.50 -5.23
CA CYS A 176 9.32 18.93 -3.84
C CYS A 176 10.41 18.42 -2.84
N VAL A 177 11.28 17.50 -3.23
CA VAL A 177 12.40 16.98 -2.39
C VAL A 177 13.67 16.90 -3.24
N LYS A 178 14.85 17.05 -2.62
CA LYS A 178 16.12 16.87 -3.35
C LYS A 178 16.19 15.47 -3.97
N ARG A 179 16.58 15.42 -5.24
CA ARG A 179 16.73 14.17 -6.00
C ARG A 179 17.72 13.23 -5.31
N ASP A 180 17.26 12.01 -5.02
CA ASP A 180 18.02 10.98 -4.29
C ASP A 180 17.81 9.60 -4.93
N ILE A 181 18.69 9.27 -5.87
CA ILE A 181 18.64 8.02 -6.65
C ILE A 181 18.77 6.75 -5.78
N PRO A 182 19.70 6.64 -4.80
CA PRO A 182 19.78 5.45 -3.97
C PRO A 182 18.52 5.24 -3.10
N SER A 183 17.91 6.32 -2.59
CA SER A 183 16.64 6.22 -1.86
C SER A 183 15.49 5.80 -2.78
N ALA A 184 15.43 6.31 -4.02
CA ALA A 184 14.46 5.88 -5.03
C ALA A 184 14.61 4.38 -5.35
N LEU A 185 15.84 3.89 -5.56
CA LEU A 185 16.12 2.47 -5.80
C LEU A 185 15.65 1.59 -4.66
N TRP A 186 15.89 1.99 -3.41
CA TRP A 186 15.44 1.25 -2.23
C TRP A 186 13.91 1.17 -2.16
N CYS A 187 13.22 2.29 -2.40
CA CYS A 187 11.76 2.37 -2.44
C CYS A 187 11.16 1.47 -3.53
N PHE A 188 11.71 1.53 -4.75
CA PHE A 188 11.23 0.69 -5.85
C PHE A 188 11.51 -0.79 -5.62
N GLN A 189 12.67 -1.14 -5.06
CA GLN A 189 12.98 -2.52 -4.69
C GLN A 189 11.95 -3.07 -3.70
N LYS A 190 11.61 -2.30 -2.66
CA LYS A 190 10.63 -2.72 -1.64
C LYS A 190 9.23 -2.89 -2.21
N ALA A 191 8.79 -1.97 -3.06
CA ALA A 191 7.50 -2.09 -3.74
C ALA A 191 7.47 -3.29 -4.73
N ALA A 192 8.56 -3.54 -5.45
CA ALA A 192 8.69 -4.69 -6.35
C ALA A 192 8.67 -6.02 -5.60
N GLU A 193 9.33 -6.12 -4.43
CA GLU A 193 9.26 -7.28 -3.54
C GLU A 193 7.83 -7.59 -3.07
N LYS A 194 6.96 -6.58 -3.02
CA LYS A 194 5.54 -6.68 -2.67
C LYS A 194 4.61 -6.89 -3.88
N GLY A 195 5.17 -7.08 -5.08
CA GLY A 195 4.40 -7.37 -6.29
C GLY A 195 3.91 -6.14 -7.06
N HIS A 196 4.40 -4.94 -6.74
CA HIS A 196 4.01 -3.74 -7.49
C HIS A 196 4.67 -3.71 -8.87
N ALA A 197 3.90 -3.99 -9.92
CA ALA A 197 4.41 -4.11 -11.29
C ALA A 197 5.16 -2.85 -11.76
N GLY A 198 4.60 -1.66 -11.50
CA GLY A 198 5.25 -0.40 -11.90
C GLY A 198 6.56 -0.11 -11.17
N ALA A 199 6.73 -0.64 -9.95
CA ALA A 199 7.96 -0.48 -9.20
C ALA A 199 9.02 -1.46 -9.69
N ALA A 200 8.62 -2.67 -10.08
CA ALA A 200 9.51 -3.66 -10.68
C ALA A 200 10.09 -3.15 -12.01
N VAL A 201 9.25 -2.58 -12.87
CA VAL A 201 9.70 -1.92 -14.11
C VAL A 201 10.62 -0.73 -13.81
N ALA A 202 10.24 0.15 -12.89
CA ALA A 202 11.06 1.30 -12.51
C ALA A 202 12.44 0.87 -12.00
N TYR A 203 12.48 -0.10 -11.08
CA TYR A 203 13.71 -0.64 -10.53
C TYR A 203 14.60 -1.29 -11.60
N GLY A 204 14.05 -2.17 -12.44
CA GLY A 204 14.79 -2.80 -13.54
C GLY A 204 15.34 -1.78 -14.53
N SER A 205 14.55 -0.76 -14.89
CA SER A 205 14.99 0.30 -15.79
C SER A 205 16.13 1.16 -15.22
N LEU A 206 16.13 1.39 -13.90
CA LEU A 206 17.18 2.14 -13.20
C LEU A 206 18.49 1.35 -13.11
N LEU A 207 18.41 0.04 -12.89
CA LEU A 207 19.58 -0.84 -12.89
C LEU A 207 20.28 -0.87 -14.25
N LEU A 208 19.52 -0.87 -15.35
CA LEU A 208 20.06 -0.91 -16.71
C LEU A 208 20.62 0.43 -17.19
N LYS A 209 19.95 1.55 -16.89
CA LYS A 209 20.34 2.88 -17.39
C LYS A 209 21.48 3.53 -16.59
N GLY A 210 21.74 3.08 -15.36
CA GLY A 210 22.65 3.74 -14.43
C GLY A 210 22.19 5.16 -14.04
N PRO A 211 22.85 5.83 -13.07
CA PRO A 211 22.38 7.09 -12.49
C PRO A 211 22.44 8.33 -13.42
N CYS A 212 22.97 8.23 -14.65
CA CYS A 212 23.44 9.40 -15.42
C CYS A 212 22.61 9.81 -16.66
N ARG A 213 21.36 9.37 -16.86
CA ARG A 213 20.61 9.72 -18.09
C ARG A 213 19.10 9.92 -17.93
N LEU A 214 18.67 10.56 -16.83
CA LEU A 214 17.23 10.76 -16.54
C LEU A 214 16.81 12.24 -16.48
N ASP A 215 17.44 13.11 -17.27
CA ASP A 215 16.97 14.50 -17.42
C ASP A 215 15.73 14.63 -18.34
N GLY A 216 15.14 13.51 -18.76
CA GLY A 216 13.94 13.50 -19.59
C GLY A 216 13.11 12.21 -19.57
N CYS A 217 13.46 11.22 -18.74
CA CYS A 217 12.62 10.03 -18.58
C CYS A 217 11.57 10.30 -17.51
N ARG A 218 10.52 11.03 -17.87
CA ARG A 218 9.23 10.86 -17.19
C ARG A 218 8.88 9.39 -17.42
N PRO A 219 8.78 8.51 -16.39
CA PRO A 219 8.28 7.17 -16.63
C PRO A 219 6.94 7.34 -17.36
N SER A 220 6.79 6.69 -18.51
CA SER A 220 5.54 6.68 -19.26
C SER A 220 4.57 5.82 -18.45
N LEU A 221 3.85 6.47 -17.54
CA LEU A 221 3.00 5.88 -16.50
C LEU A 221 1.62 5.43 -17.03
N GLU A 222 1.40 5.49 -18.34
CA GLU A 222 0.08 5.27 -18.96
C GLU A 222 -0.44 3.82 -18.89
N GLY A 223 0.32 2.86 -18.36
CA GLY A 223 0.01 1.42 -18.52
C GLY A 223 -0.04 0.54 -17.26
N ILE A 224 -0.02 1.07 -16.03
CA ILE A 224 0.04 0.21 -14.83
C ILE A 224 -0.80 0.78 -13.68
N MET A 225 -2.09 0.99 -13.89
CA MET A 225 -2.91 1.65 -12.88
C MET A 225 -4.31 1.05 -12.90
N ASP A 226 -4.66 0.34 -11.82
CA ASP A 226 -6.07 0.10 -11.48
C ASP A 226 -6.75 1.46 -11.48
N GLY A 227 -7.72 1.65 -12.39
CA GLY A 227 -8.30 2.92 -12.85
C GLY A 227 -8.78 3.88 -11.76
N THR A 228 -7.85 4.46 -11.02
CA THR A 228 -8.09 5.44 -9.96
C THR A 228 -7.01 6.50 -10.03
N ALA A 229 -7.45 7.76 -9.92
CA ALA A 229 -6.84 9.10 -9.73
C ALA A 229 -5.30 9.33 -9.67
N ILE A 230 -4.47 8.30 -9.61
CA ILE A 230 -3.03 8.33 -9.37
C ILE A 230 -2.28 9.03 -10.53
N ASN A 231 -2.80 9.02 -11.78
CA ASN A 231 -2.20 9.79 -12.89
C ASN A 231 -2.20 11.31 -12.62
N SER A 232 -3.12 11.79 -11.78
CA SER A 232 -3.18 13.20 -11.37
C SER A 232 -2.21 13.55 -10.23
N CYS A 233 -1.74 12.58 -9.44
CA CYS A 233 -0.82 12.82 -8.30
C CYS A 233 0.61 13.16 -8.73
N TYR A 234 0.95 12.86 -10.00
CA TYR A 234 2.29 12.97 -10.59
C TYR A 234 2.49 14.21 -11.48
N VAL A 235 1.48 15.08 -11.59
CA VAL A 235 1.57 16.26 -12.43
C VAL A 235 1.60 17.50 -11.54
N ARG A 236 2.80 17.90 -11.08
CA ARG A 236 3.19 19.32 -10.96
C ARG A 236 4.67 19.47 -10.61
N LYS A 237 5.32 20.42 -11.30
CA LYS A 237 6.54 21.10 -10.86
C LYS A 237 6.13 22.23 -9.93
N GLY A 238 6.60 22.27 -8.69
CA GLY A 238 6.43 23.44 -7.85
C GLY A 238 6.70 23.19 -6.37
N ALA A 239 7.59 24.03 -5.82
CA ALA A 239 7.95 24.22 -4.41
C ALA A 239 8.76 23.12 -3.70
N GLU A 240 10.03 23.42 -3.43
CA GLU A 240 10.91 22.63 -2.57
C GLU A 240 10.41 22.64 -1.12
N VAL A 241 10.27 21.45 -0.52
CA VAL A 241 10.00 21.25 0.90
C VAL A 241 11.33 21.34 1.68
N PRO A 242 11.38 22.04 2.83
CA PRO A 242 12.61 22.18 3.62
C PRO A 242 13.24 20.84 4.04
N GLU A 243 14.57 20.74 3.97
CA GLU A 243 15.36 19.52 4.24
C GLU A 243 15.20 18.93 5.65
N GLU A 244 14.75 19.72 6.63
CA GLU A 244 14.53 19.27 8.01
C GLU A 244 13.43 18.20 8.12
N TRP A 245 12.54 18.14 7.13
CA TRP A 245 11.33 17.31 7.16
C TRP A 245 11.41 16.10 6.21
N THR A 246 12.28 16.16 5.20
CA THR A 246 12.55 15.05 4.25
C THR A 246 13.52 14.01 4.83
N LYS A 247 14.02 14.25 6.05
CA LYS A 247 14.82 13.30 6.83
C LYS A 247 14.12 13.00 8.15
N SER A 248 13.07 12.17 8.11
CA SER A 248 12.87 11.24 9.24
C SER A 248 14.21 10.55 9.48
N LYS A 249 14.62 10.43 10.75
CA LYS A 249 15.93 9.98 11.26
C LYS A 249 16.38 8.59 10.75
N ARG A 250 16.47 8.38 9.44
CA ARG A 250 17.17 7.27 8.76
C ARG A 250 18.66 7.58 8.72
N GLY A 251 19.18 8.11 9.84
CA GLY A 251 20.58 8.14 10.15
C GLY A 251 20.99 6.81 10.75
N SER A 252 21.93 6.13 10.09
CA SER A 252 22.93 5.27 10.75
C SER A 252 22.54 3.84 11.19
N LYS A 253 21.29 3.37 11.09
CA LYS A 253 20.96 1.95 11.44
C LYS A 253 20.87 0.96 10.27
N SER A 254 20.59 1.39 9.04
CA SER A 254 20.44 0.48 7.89
C SER A 254 21.79 -0.04 7.33
N ASN A 255 22.88 0.71 7.52
CA ASN A 255 24.22 0.29 7.07
C ASN A 255 24.82 -0.87 7.88
N LYS A 256 24.25 -1.23 9.03
CA LYS A 256 24.71 -2.39 9.83
C LYS A 256 24.06 -3.71 9.42
N LEU A 257 22.95 -3.67 8.67
CA LEU A 257 22.22 -4.86 8.21
C LEU A 257 22.47 -5.21 6.74
N MET A 258 23.38 -4.48 6.06
CA MET A 258 23.85 -4.78 4.69
C MET A 258 25.19 -5.51 4.66
N LYS A 259 25.57 -6.23 5.74
CA LYS A 259 26.81 -7.02 5.77
C LYS A 259 26.63 -8.51 5.99
N LYS A 260 25.40 -9.04 5.81
CA LYS A 260 25.17 -10.49 5.91
C LYS A 260 24.04 -10.99 5.03
N ARG A 261 24.20 -10.87 3.71
CA ARG A 261 23.67 -11.83 2.72
C ARG A 261 24.51 -11.72 1.46
N VAL A 262 25.64 -12.43 1.48
CA VAL A 262 26.27 -12.85 0.23
C VAL A 262 25.37 -13.94 -0.34
N LYS A 263 24.56 -13.62 -1.34
CA LYS A 263 23.93 -14.57 -2.24
C LYS A 263 24.20 -14.07 -3.66
N SER A 264 24.78 -14.96 -4.48
CA SER A 264 25.00 -14.90 -5.93
C SER A 264 25.23 -13.50 -6.53
N VAL A 265 26.40 -13.29 -7.13
CA VAL A 265 26.63 -12.13 -8.03
C VAL A 265 25.78 -12.34 -9.29
N GLU A 266 24.48 -12.15 -9.17
CA GLU A 266 23.57 -12.01 -10.32
C GLU A 266 23.92 -10.68 -11.00
N SER A 267 24.12 -10.72 -12.30
CA SER A 267 24.43 -9.52 -13.07
C SER A 267 23.26 -8.52 -12.94
N PRO A 268 23.52 -7.19 -12.95
CA PRO A 268 22.44 -6.19 -12.87
C PRO A 268 21.40 -6.36 -13.98
N VAL A 269 21.81 -6.94 -15.11
CA VAL A 269 20.94 -7.31 -16.24
C VAL A 269 20.01 -8.47 -15.89
N GLU A 270 20.48 -9.51 -15.21
CA GLU A 270 19.65 -10.63 -14.75
C GLU A 270 18.64 -10.19 -13.68
N ILE A 271 19.07 -9.33 -12.76
CA ILE A 271 18.17 -8.75 -11.74
C ILE A 271 17.07 -7.92 -12.42
N ALA A 272 17.42 -7.10 -13.42
CA ALA A 272 16.46 -6.34 -14.19
C ALA A 272 15.48 -7.25 -14.95
N LYS A 273 15.98 -8.33 -15.59
CA LYS A 273 15.16 -9.31 -16.30
C LYS A 273 14.12 -9.97 -15.40
N ASN A 274 14.53 -10.46 -14.22
CA ASN A 274 13.64 -11.04 -13.22
C ASN A 274 12.55 -10.05 -12.77
N MET A 275 12.91 -8.78 -12.62
CA MET A 275 11.96 -7.73 -12.25
C MET A 275 10.96 -7.42 -13.36
N PHE A 276 11.39 -7.46 -14.63
CA PHE A 276 10.45 -7.33 -15.74
C PHE A 276 9.54 -8.56 -15.86
N GLU A 277 10.05 -9.78 -15.68
CA GLU A 277 9.23 -11.00 -15.63
C GLU A 277 8.15 -10.91 -14.55
N LYS A 278 8.51 -10.46 -13.33
CA LYS A 278 7.53 -10.20 -12.26
C LYS A 278 6.49 -9.14 -12.63
N ALA A 279 6.89 -8.10 -13.37
CA ALA A 279 5.93 -7.11 -13.85
C ALA A 279 4.94 -7.72 -14.86
N VAL A 280 5.42 -8.61 -15.73
CA VAL A 280 4.58 -9.34 -16.70
C VAL A 280 3.62 -10.29 -15.99
N GLU A 281 4.08 -11.04 -14.98
CA GLU A 281 3.21 -11.89 -14.15
C GLU A 281 2.10 -11.08 -13.47
N ALA A 282 2.38 -9.82 -13.14
CA ALA A 282 1.42 -8.87 -12.60
C ALA A 282 0.58 -8.14 -13.67
N GLY A 283 0.66 -8.55 -14.95
CA GLY A 283 -0.17 -8.04 -16.04
C GLY A 283 0.31 -6.71 -16.65
N CYS A 284 1.59 -6.34 -16.47
CA CYS A 284 2.12 -5.09 -17.00
C CYS A 284 2.76 -5.27 -18.40
N ASP A 285 2.14 -4.64 -19.41
CA ASP A 285 2.63 -4.63 -20.80
C ASP A 285 4.00 -3.97 -20.98
N LEU A 286 4.33 -2.98 -20.13
CA LEU A 286 5.65 -2.34 -20.17
C LEU A 286 6.76 -3.33 -19.80
N GLY A 287 6.49 -4.30 -18.93
CA GLY A 287 7.43 -5.38 -18.60
C GLY A 287 7.81 -6.20 -19.83
N LEU A 288 6.83 -6.54 -20.68
CA LEU A 288 7.04 -7.28 -21.93
C LEU A 288 7.95 -6.50 -22.88
N ARG A 289 7.64 -5.22 -23.11
CA ARG A 289 8.45 -4.35 -23.99
C ARG A 289 9.91 -4.24 -23.53
N TRP A 290 10.15 -4.26 -22.22
CA TRP A 290 11.50 -4.25 -21.68
C TRP A 290 12.24 -5.57 -21.90
N LEU A 291 11.54 -6.71 -21.80
CA LEU A 291 12.10 -8.03 -22.11
C LEU A 291 12.45 -8.17 -23.59
N GLU A 292 11.55 -7.76 -24.49
CA GLU A 292 11.78 -7.76 -25.94
C GLU A 292 13.04 -6.94 -26.31
N ARG A 293 13.19 -5.74 -25.72
CA ARG A 293 14.39 -4.92 -25.93
C ARG A 293 15.67 -5.63 -25.49
N LEU A 294 15.65 -6.31 -24.34
CA LEU A 294 16.83 -7.06 -23.86
C LEU A 294 17.17 -8.24 -24.77
N GLU A 295 16.18 -8.88 -25.38
CA GLU A 295 16.41 -9.95 -26.36
C GLU A 295 17.00 -9.41 -27.66
N ASP A 296 16.53 -8.26 -28.14
CA ASP A 296 17.05 -7.64 -29.36
C ASP A 296 18.48 -7.10 -29.17
N GLU A 297 18.80 -6.51 -28.01
CA GLU A 297 20.17 -6.10 -27.66
C GLU A 297 21.14 -7.30 -27.64
N LYS A 298 20.69 -8.46 -27.14
CA LYS A 298 21.49 -9.70 -27.19
C LYS A 298 21.70 -10.21 -28.62
N LYS A 299 20.67 -10.17 -29.47
CA LYS A 299 20.79 -10.55 -30.89
C LYS A 299 21.77 -9.63 -31.63
N LEU A 300 21.72 -8.33 -31.38
CA LEU A 300 22.64 -7.34 -31.97
C LEU A 300 24.09 -7.55 -31.51
N GLN A 301 24.30 -7.87 -30.24
CA GLN A 301 25.64 -8.21 -29.73
C GLN A 301 26.19 -9.50 -30.35
N ALA A 302 25.33 -10.50 -30.58
CA ALA A 302 25.71 -11.73 -31.27
C ALA A 302 26.03 -11.49 -32.76
N ALA A 303 25.30 -10.59 -33.43
CA ALA A 303 25.49 -10.28 -34.84
C ALA A 303 26.68 -9.34 -35.14
N GLY A 304 27.18 -8.60 -34.14
CA GLY A 304 28.35 -7.72 -34.27
C GLY A 304 29.68 -8.36 -33.86
N ALA A 305 29.68 -9.64 -33.48
CA ALA A 305 30.85 -10.41 -33.08
C ALA A 305 31.41 -11.33 -34.19
N ASP A 306 30.79 -11.31 -35.38
CA ASP A 306 31.22 -11.96 -36.63
C ASP A 306 31.86 -10.94 -37.58
#